data_AF-A0A7M5XJK9-F1
#
_entry.id   AF-A0A7M5XJK9-F1
#
_cell.length_a   1.000
_cell.length_b   1.000
_cell.length_c   1.000
_cell.angle_alpha   90.00
_cell.angle_beta   90.00
_cell.angle_gamma   90.00
#
_symmetry.space_group_name_H-M   'P 1'
#
loop_
_entity.id
_entity.type
_entity.pdbx_description
1 polymer ?
#
loop_
_entity_poly.entity_id
_entity_poly.type
_entity_poly.pdbx_seq_one_letter_code
_entity_poly.pdbx_strand_id
1 'polypeptide(L)'
;MPYIHFKMDTIEKFLRLIKKDMYMSKIDLKDAYYSVKINDEHQKFLKFYFNSILYKFTCLPNGLCSGPRVFTKLLKPPLANLRAERLMLISAYIDDLITAHKTFQGCFDNVLNVI
;
A
#
# COMPACT_ATOMS: atom_id res chain seq x y z
N MET A 1 13.98 -8.40 17.88
CA MET A 1 13.54 -9.24 16.75
C MET A 1 14.59 -9.18 15.67
N PRO A 2 14.93 -10.30 15.00
CA PRO A 2 15.86 -10.28 13.89
C PRO A 2 15.28 -9.47 12.71
N TYR A 3 16.16 -8.84 11.93
CA TYR A 3 15.77 -8.21 10.68
C TYR A 3 15.16 -9.25 9.74
N ILE A 4 13.97 -8.97 9.21
CA ILE A 4 13.30 -9.80 8.21
C ILE A 4 13.34 -9.04 6.90
N HIS A 5 14.17 -9.52 5.97
CA HIS A 5 14.25 -8.96 4.64
C HIS A 5 12.90 -9.06 3.90
N PHE A 6 12.51 -7.99 3.24
CA PHE A 6 11.38 -7.97 2.31
C PHE A 6 11.70 -7.04 1.15
N LYS A 7 11.05 -7.30 0.01
CA LYS A 7 11.21 -6.50 -1.20
C LYS A 7 9.94 -5.70 -1.45
N MET A 8 10.12 -4.40 -1.67
CA MET A 8 9.12 -3.48 -2.17
C MET A 8 9.27 -3.33 -3.68
N ASP A 9 8.20 -2.91 -4.35
CA ASP A 9 8.34 -2.39 -5.69
C ASP A 9 9.12 -1.06 -5.62
N THR A 10 9.83 -0.74 -6.70
CA THR A 10 10.61 0.50 -6.78
C THR A 10 10.15 1.28 -8.00
N ILE A 11 10.26 2.60 -7.93
CA ILE A 11 9.81 3.48 -9.02
C ILE A 11 10.59 3.20 -10.31
N GLU A 12 11.86 2.81 -10.23
CA GLU A 12 12.68 2.49 -11.40
C GLU A 12 12.15 1.28 -12.17
N LYS A 13 11.62 0.27 -11.47
CA LYS A 13 10.99 -0.89 -12.12
C LYS A 13 9.73 -0.49 -12.85
N PHE A 14 8.93 0.41 -12.25
CA PHE A 14 7.72 0.92 -12.88
C PHE A 14 8.05 1.77 -14.11
N LEU A 15 9.01 2.70 -14.00
CA LEU A 15 9.44 3.58 -15.09
C LEU A 15 9.98 2.82 -16.30
N ARG A 16 10.59 1.64 -16.12
CA ARG A 16 11.02 0.78 -17.25
C ARG A 16 9.87 0.28 -18.12
N LEU A 17 8.64 0.27 -17.59
CA LEU A 17 7.43 -0.16 -18.31
C LEU A 17 6.72 1.02 -18.97
N ILE A 18 7.06 2.25 -18.58
CA ILE A 18 6.47 3.47 -19.12
C ILE A 18 7.06 3.80 -20.48
N LYS A 19 6.18 4.22 -21.39
CA LYS A 19 6.54 4.70 -22.73
C LYS A 19 6.25 6.18 -22.84
N LYS A 20 6.85 6.82 -23.84
CA LYS A 20 6.55 8.20 -24.19
C LYS A 20 5.03 8.38 -24.42
N ASP A 21 4.51 9.53 -24.01
CA ASP A 21 3.11 9.96 -24.21
C ASP A 21 2.06 9.08 -23.48
N MET A 22 2.48 8.34 -22.44
CA MET A 22 1.54 7.69 -21.52
C MET A 22 1.01 8.65 -20.46
N TYR A 23 -0.23 8.45 -20.06
CA TYR A 23 -0.87 9.10 -18.93
C TYR A 23 -0.61 8.30 -17.66
N MET A 24 -0.32 9.00 -16.56
CA MET A 24 -0.07 8.40 -15.26
C MET A 24 -1.02 8.97 -14.23
N SER A 25 -1.40 8.14 -13.26
CA SER A 25 -2.17 8.57 -12.08
C SER A 25 -1.47 8.12 -10.81
N LYS A 26 -1.53 8.98 -9.79
CA LYS A 26 -1.13 8.68 -8.42
C LYS A 26 -2.40 8.51 -7.60
N ILE A 27 -2.47 7.44 -6.80
CA ILE A 27 -3.55 7.18 -5.86
C ILE A 27 -2.89 7.04 -4.48
N ASP A 28 -3.38 7.81 -3.51
CA ASP A 28 -2.87 7.81 -2.14
C ASP A 28 -3.88 7.08 -1.25
N LEU A 29 -3.42 6.02 -0.58
CA LEU A 29 -4.26 5.28 0.36
C LEU A 29 -4.28 5.99 1.72
N LYS A 30 -5.25 6.88 1.90
CA LYS A 30 -5.44 7.60 3.16
C LYS A 30 -5.60 6.63 4.34
N ASP A 31 -4.85 6.88 5.41
CA ASP A 31 -4.89 6.10 6.65
C ASP A 31 -4.65 4.59 6.43
N ALA A 32 -3.88 4.24 5.40
CA ALA A 32 -3.60 2.88 4.92
C ALA A 32 -3.32 1.87 6.04
N TYR A 33 -2.46 2.22 6.98
CA TYR A 33 -2.09 1.30 8.06
C TYR A 33 -3.28 1.03 8.99
N TYR A 34 -4.12 2.02 9.25
CA TYR A 34 -5.28 1.87 10.12
C TYR A 34 -6.36 0.95 9.53
N SER A 35 -6.31 0.65 8.23
CA SER A 35 -7.15 -0.37 7.58
C SER A 35 -6.76 -1.81 7.96
N VAL A 36 -5.56 -2.03 8.53
CA VAL A 36 -5.08 -3.37 8.91
C VAL A 36 -5.30 -3.62 10.40
N LYS A 37 -6.22 -4.55 10.72
CA LYS A 37 -6.48 -4.94 12.12
C LYS A 37 -5.28 -5.65 12.74
N ILE A 38 -4.95 -5.31 13.98
CA ILE A 38 -3.99 -6.05 14.81
C ILE A 38 -4.73 -7.10 15.62
N ASN A 39 -4.20 -8.32 15.62
CA ASN A 39 -4.69 -9.42 16.45
C ASN A 39 -4.79 -8.98 17.92
N ASP A 40 -5.90 -9.28 18.58
CA ASP A 40 -6.22 -8.84 19.94
C ASP A 40 -5.13 -9.23 20.96
N GLU A 41 -4.45 -10.38 20.77
CA GLU A 41 -3.34 -10.83 21.61
C GLU A 41 -2.08 -9.95 21.51
N HIS A 42 -1.88 -9.28 20.38
CA HIS A 42 -0.73 -8.42 20.11
C HIS A 42 -0.98 -6.95 20.48
N GLN A 43 -2.24 -6.52 20.60
CA GLN A 43 -2.57 -5.13 20.96
C GLN A 43 -2.00 -4.70 22.32
N LYS A 44 -1.70 -5.67 23.20
CA LYS A 44 -1.06 -5.39 24.50
C LYS A 44 0.32 -4.72 24.39
N PHE A 45 1.00 -4.88 23.25
CA PHE A 45 2.30 -4.27 22.97
C PHE A 45 2.18 -2.87 22.35
N LEU A 46 0.97 -2.44 21.99
CA LEU A 46 0.71 -1.18 21.29
C LEU A 46 -0.07 -0.20 22.18
N LYS A 47 0.25 -0.21 23.47
CA LYS A 47 -0.38 0.63 24.49
C LYS A 47 0.35 1.97 24.64
N PHE A 48 -0.40 3.02 24.92
CA PHE A 48 0.14 4.34 25.23
C PHE A 48 -0.77 5.08 26.21
N TYR A 49 -0.20 5.99 26.99
CA TYR A 49 -0.96 6.87 27.87
C TYR A 49 -1.27 8.19 27.18
N PHE A 50 -2.49 8.67 27.33
CA PHE A 50 -2.90 10.01 26.95
C PHE A 50 -3.88 10.55 27.99
N ASN A 51 -3.63 11.75 28.52
CA ASN A 51 -4.44 12.36 29.59
C ASN A 51 -4.73 11.41 30.77
N SER A 52 -3.69 10.70 31.24
CA SER A 52 -3.79 9.71 32.32
C SER A 52 -4.69 8.49 32.02
N ILE A 53 -5.17 8.34 30.78
CA ILE A 53 -5.95 7.19 30.32
C ILE A 53 -5.04 6.29 29.47
N LEU A 54 -5.11 4.98 29.71
CA LEU A 54 -4.38 3.98 28.95
C LEU A 54 -5.17 3.57 27.71
N TYR A 55 -4.63 3.85 26.54
CA TYR A 55 -5.17 3.44 25.25
C TYR A 55 -4.33 2.31 24.64
N LYS A 56 -4.89 1.66 23.63
CA LYS A 56 -4.19 0.69 22.77
C LYS A 56 -4.64 0.86 21.34
N PHE A 57 -3.73 0.69 20.39
CA PHE A 57 -4.10 0.55 18.99
C PHE A 57 -4.77 -0.80 18.73
N THR A 58 -5.86 -0.78 17.96
CA THR A 58 -6.57 -1.98 17.46
C THR A 58 -6.23 -2.30 16.01
N CYS A 59 -5.62 -1.35 15.31
CA CYS A 59 -5.11 -1.43 13.95
C CYS A 59 -3.59 -1.18 13.92
N LEU A 60 -2.97 -1.39 12.77
CA LEU A 60 -1.53 -1.23 12.58
C LEU A 60 -1.17 0.26 12.78
N PRO A 61 -0.38 0.61 13.80
CA PRO A 61 -0.07 2.01 14.06
C PRO A 61 1.09 2.49 13.20
N ASN A 62 1.10 3.80 12.93
CA ASN A 62 2.28 4.47 12.39
C ASN A 62 3.46 4.36 13.35
N GLY A 63 4.67 4.28 12.79
CA GLY A 63 5.91 4.11 13.57
C GLY A 63 6.22 2.67 13.98
N LEU A 64 5.33 1.70 13.73
CA LEU A 64 5.67 0.29 13.94
C LEU A 64 6.67 -0.18 12.88
N CYS A 65 7.86 -0.63 13.31
CA CYS A 65 8.95 -1.04 12.41
C CYS A 65 8.55 -2.16 11.42
N SER A 66 7.62 -3.04 11.80
CA SER A 66 7.09 -4.07 10.90
C SER A 66 6.01 -3.58 9.93
N GLY A 67 5.48 -2.37 10.12
CA GLY A 67 4.37 -1.80 9.36
C GLY A 67 4.57 -1.83 7.85
N PRO A 68 5.65 -1.24 7.31
CA PRO A 68 5.91 -1.24 5.87
C PRO A 68 5.96 -2.65 5.27
N ARG A 69 6.56 -3.61 5.98
CA ARG A 69 6.65 -5.01 5.53
C ARG A 69 5.29 -5.68 5.48
N VAL A 70 4.51 -5.53 6.55
CA VAL A 70 3.17 -6.14 6.67
C VAL A 70 2.27 -5.57 5.58
N PHE A 71 2.23 -4.25 5.45
CA PHE A 71 1.39 -3.57 4.45
C PHE A 71 1.78 -3.94 3.02
N THR A 72 3.09 -3.91 2.70
CA THR A 72 3.59 -4.33 1.38
C THR A 72 3.20 -5.77 1.05
N LYS A 73 3.25 -6.70 2.03
CA LYS A 73 2.84 -8.09 1.79
C LYS A 73 1.34 -8.20 1.56
N LEU A 74 0.51 -7.45 2.29
CA LEU A 74 -0.94 -7.46 2.16
C LEU A 74 -1.42 -6.88 0.81
N LEU A 75 -0.72 -5.90 0.25
CA LEU A 75 -1.05 -5.33 -1.06
C LEU A 75 -0.68 -6.23 -2.24
N LYS A 76 0.18 -7.24 -2.07
CA LYS A 76 0.63 -8.07 -3.20
C LYS A 76 -0.51 -8.81 -3.91
N PRO A 77 -1.41 -9.53 -3.22
CA PRO A 77 -2.52 -10.22 -3.87
C PRO A 77 -3.46 -9.32 -4.68
N PRO A 78 -4.02 -8.21 -4.14
CA PRO A 78 -4.91 -7.36 -4.94
C PRO A 78 -4.20 -6.71 -6.13
N LEU A 79 -2.94 -6.29 -5.98
CA LEU A 79 -2.17 -5.75 -7.11
C LEU A 79 -1.85 -6.80 -8.16
N ALA A 80 -1.57 -8.04 -7.75
CA ALA A 80 -1.40 -9.15 -8.69
C ALA A 80 -2.68 -9.41 -9.48
N ASN A 81 -3.84 -9.34 -8.81
CA ASN A 81 -5.13 -9.50 -9.45
C ASN A 81 -5.40 -8.41 -10.50
N LEU A 82 -5.19 -7.13 -10.16
CA LEU A 82 -5.35 -6.01 -11.09
C LEU A 82 -4.42 -6.13 -12.32
N ARG A 83 -3.18 -6.60 -12.11
CA ARG A 83 -2.24 -6.84 -13.22
C ARG A 83 -2.67 -8.00 -14.11
N ALA A 84 -3.14 -9.10 -13.53
CA ALA A 84 -3.48 -10.33 -14.25
C ALA A 84 -4.82 -10.23 -14.98
N GLU A 85 -5.87 -9.81 -14.29
CA GLU A 85 -7.24 -9.81 -14.84
C GLU A 85 -7.50 -8.61 -15.74
N ARG A 86 -6.86 -7.46 -15.46
CA ARG A 86 -7.17 -6.19 -16.13
C ARG A 86 -6.03 -5.64 -16.97
N LEU A 87 -4.91 -6.38 -17.05
CA LEU A 87 -3.70 -5.96 -17.76
C LEU A 87 -3.22 -4.55 -17.34
N MET A 88 -3.53 -4.15 -16.09
CA MET A 88 -3.25 -2.82 -15.58
C MET A 88 -1.75 -2.66 -15.26
N LEU A 89 -1.15 -1.60 -15.77
CA LEU A 89 0.18 -1.19 -15.35
C LEU A 89 0.06 -0.44 -14.02
N ILE A 90 0.25 -1.17 -12.91
CA ILE A 90 0.13 -0.66 -11.54
C ILE A 90 1.32 -1.09 -10.68
N SER A 91 1.78 -0.19 -9.81
CA SER A 91 2.77 -0.47 -8.77
C SER A 91 2.43 0.26 -7.48
N ALA A 92 2.95 -0.25 -6.36
CA ALA A 92 2.72 0.31 -5.04
C ALA A 92 4.04 0.49 -4.29
N TYR A 93 4.16 1.62 -3.62
CA TYR A 93 5.19 1.90 -2.64
C TYR A 93 4.51 2.24 -1.31
N ILE A 94 4.38 1.23 -0.44
CA ILE A 94 3.60 1.36 0.81
C ILE A 94 2.15 1.77 0.48
N ASP A 95 1.76 3.00 0.79
CA ASP A 95 0.44 3.61 0.61
C ASP A 95 0.29 4.38 -0.70
N ASP A 96 1.41 4.69 -1.36
CA ASP A 96 1.43 5.33 -2.67
C ASP A 96 1.23 4.29 -3.78
N LEU A 97 0.15 4.42 -4.54
CA LEU A 97 -0.13 3.65 -5.75
C LEU A 97 0.13 4.52 -6.98
N ILE A 98 0.73 3.92 -8.00
CA ILE A 98 0.92 4.55 -9.31
C ILE A 98 0.38 3.64 -10.40
N THR A 99 -0.39 4.22 -11.32
CA THR A 99 -0.89 3.54 -12.51
C THR A 99 -0.52 4.29 -13.77
N ALA A 100 -0.50 3.61 -14.91
CA ALA A 100 -0.29 4.26 -16.20
C ALA A 100 -1.09 3.60 -17.32
N HIS A 101 -1.45 4.41 -18.32
CA HIS A 101 -2.16 3.95 -19.51
C HIS A 101 -1.76 4.78 -20.74
N LYS A 102 -1.96 4.23 -21.94
CA LYS A 102 -1.64 4.93 -23.20
C LYS A 102 -2.61 6.07 -23.53
N THR A 103 -3.82 6.00 -23.00
CA THR A 103 -4.90 6.98 -23.23
C THR A 103 -5.35 7.58 -21.92
N PHE A 104 -5.79 8.83 -21.95
CA PHE A 104 -6.34 9.51 -20.79
C PHE A 104 -7.52 8.74 -20.19
N GLN A 105 -8.48 8.33 -21.04
CA GLN A 105 -9.65 7.57 -20.59
C GLN A 105 -9.26 6.28 -19.88
N GLY A 106 -8.34 5.47 -20.42
CA GLY A 106 -7.92 4.25 -19.73
C GLY A 106 -7.13 4.53 -18.45
N CYS A 107 -6.43 5.66 -18.36
CA CYS A 107 -5.81 6.08 -17.09
C CYS A 107 -6.84 6.49 -16.05
N PHE A 108 -7.94 7.11 -16.49
CA PHE A 108 -9.08 7.44 -15.63
C PHE A 108 -9.82 6.18 -15.18
N ASP A 109 -10.09 5.25 -16.10
CA ASP A 109 -10.70 3.96 -15.81
C ASP A 109 -9.85 3.14 -14.83
N ASN A 110 -8.52 3.19 -14.96
CA ASN A 110 -7.62 2.57 -13.99
C ASN A 110 -7.89 3.08 -12.58
N VAL A 111 -8.06 4.40 -12.39
CA VAL A 111 -8.34 4.98 -11.06
C VAL A 111 -9.66 4.45 -10.52
N LEU A 112 -10.72 4.45 -11.34
CA LEU A 112 -12.04 3.94 -10.93
C LEU A 112 -12.05 2.44 -10.58
N ASN A 113 -11.09 1.69 -11.11
CA ASN A 113 -10.98 0.25 -10.92
C ASN A 113 -10.11 -0.14 -9.71
N VAL A 114 -9.30 0.79 -9.21
CA VAL A 114 -8.51 0.60 -7.99
C VAL A 114 -9.30 0.97 -6.74
N ILE A 115 -10.16 1.99 -6.85
CA ILE A 115 -11.08 2.44 -5.80
C ILE A 115 -12.27 1.48 -5.71
#